data_AF-A0A097A4W0-F1
#
_entry.id   AF-A0A097A4W0-F1
#
_cell.length_a   1.000
_cell.length_b   1.000
_cell.length_c   1.000
_cell.angle_alpha   90.00
_cell.angle_beta   90.00
_cell.angle_gamma   90.00
#
_symmetry.space_group_name_H-M   'P 1'
#
loop_
_entity.id
_entity.type
_entity.pdbx_description
1 polymer ?
#
loop_
_entity_poly.entity_id
_entity_poly.type
_entity_poly.pdbx_seq_one_letter_code
_entity_poly.pdbx_strand_id
1 'polypeptide(L)'
;RHGNKGVIAKVLPQEDMPFLPDGTPVDIVLNPLGVPSRMNIGQILETHLGWALSVLGYKAASPVFDGATEGQIREALAAADLPEDGKVELRDGRTGEGFDRRITVGQIYMLRLHHLVEDKIHARSTGPYSLITQQPLGGKAQFGGQRF
;
A
#
# COMPACT_ATOMS: atom_id res chain seq x y z
N ARG A 1 -0.61 8.66 6.16
CA ARG A 1 -1.85 8.59 5.31
C ARG A 1 -1.75 9.45 4.01
N HIS A 2 -0.75 9.22 3.16
CA HIS A 2 -0.12 10.23 2.30
C HIS A 2 -0.67 10.32 0.85
N GLY A 3 -1.98 10.16 0.66
CA GLY A 3 -2.59 10.24 -0.69
C GLY A 3 -2.12 9.14 -1.67
N ASN A 4 -1.46 8.09 -1.20
CA ASN A 4 -0.93 7.02 -2.03
C ASN A 4 -2.01 5.97 -2.32
N LYS A 5 -2.77 6.18 -3.40
CA LYS A 5 -3.82 5.25 -3.85
C LYS A 5 -3.21 4.15 -4.74
N GLY A 6 -3.75 2.94 -4.62
CA GLY A 6 -3.38 1.79 -5.45
C GLY A 6 -4.56 0.88 -5.72
N VAL A 7 -4.40 -0.02 -6.68
CA VAL A 7 -5.32 -1.14 -6.97
C VAL A 7 -4.52 -2.42 -6.74
N ILE A 8 -5.17 -3.45 -6.17
CA ILE A 8 -4.55 -4.76 -5.98
C ILE A 8 -4.31 -5.38 -7.36
N ALA A 9 -3.04 -5.62 -7.70
CA ALA A 9 -2.65 -6.19 -8.99
C ALA A 9 -2.57 -7.73 -8.95
N LYS A 10 -2.09 -8.29 -7.84
CA LYS A 10 -1.93 -9.74 -7.64
C LYS A 10 -2.11 -10.06 -6.17
N VAL A 11 -2.79 -11.18 -5.87
CA VAL A 11 -2.82 -11.79 -4.54
C VAL A 11 -1.91 -13.01 -4.61
N LEU A 12 -0.94 -13.08 -3.69
CA LEU A 12 0.00 -14.18 -3.57
C LEU A 12 -0.36 -15.03 -2.36
N PRO A 13 -0.11 -16.35 -2.40
CA PRO A 13 -0.18 -17.17 -1.21
C PRO A 13 0.98 -16.83 -0.26
N GLN A 14 0.85 -17.18 1.02
CA GLN A 14 1.77 -16.73 2.07
C GLN A 14 3.20 -17.26 1.86
N GLU A 15 3.34 -18.49 1.33
CA GLU A 15 4.61 -19.13 1.02
C GLU A 15 5.41 -18.42 -0.09
N ASP A 16 4.73 -17.69 -0.97
CA ASP A 16 5.35 -16.94 -2.07
C ASP A 16 5.82 -15.55 -1.64
N MET A 17 5.40 -15.08 -0.47
CA MET A 17 5.71 -13.73 0.00
C MET A 17 7.15 -13.66 0.53
N PRO A 18 7.84 -12.53 0.31
CA PRO A 18 9.12 -12.29 0.96
C PRO A 18 9.01 -12.38 2.47
N PHE A 19 9.98 -13.03 3.11
CA PHE A 19 10.00 -13.22 4.55
C PHE A 19 11.21 -12.56 5.20
N LEU A 20 10.96 -12.12 6.43
CA LEU A 20 11.94 -11.55 7.33
C LEU A 20 12.88 -12.64 7.89
N PRO A 21 14.03 -12.27 8.48
CA PRO A 21 14.97 -13.24 9.06
C PRO A 21 14.37 -14.12 10.19
N ASP A 22 13.31 -13.63 10.84
CA ASP A 22 12.53 -14.36 11.84
C ASP A 22 11.51 -15.35 11.24
N GLY A 23 11.40 -15.40 9.91
CA GLY A 23 10.46 -16.23 9.16
C GLY A 23 9.09 -15.58 8.92
N THR A 24 8.84 -14.38 9.42
CA THR A 24 7.56 -13.68 9.25
C THR A 24 7.43 -13.17 7.81
N PRO A 25 6.40 -13.58 7.05
CA PRO A 25 6.17 -13.05 5.70
C PRO A 25 5.60 -11.63 5.76
N VAL A 26 5.90 -10.83 4.74
CA VAL A 26 5.30 -9.49 4.60
C VAL A 26 3.87 -9.59 4.05
N ASP A 27 3.00 -8.66 4.45
CA ASP A 27 1.60 -8.65 3.99
C ASP A 27 1.40 -7.92 2.65
N ILE A 28 2.11 -6.79 2.46
CA ILE A 28 1.90 -5.89 1.32
C ILE A 28 3.24 -5.41 0.79
N VAL A 29 3.43 -5.52 -0.53
CA VAL A 29 4.59 -4.96 -1.23
C VAL A 29 4.18 -3.69 -1.97
N LEU A 30 4.87 -2.58 -1.68
CA LEU A 30 4.64 -1.29 -2.32
C LEU A 30 5.76 -0.97 -3.32
N ASN A 31 5.40 -0.37 -4.45
CA ASN A 31 6.38 0.06 -5.45
C ASN A 31 7.20 1.26 -4.92
N PRO A 32 8.54 1.17 -4.87
CA PRO A 32 9.39 2.25 -4.36
C PRO A 32 9.29 3.54 -5.18
N LEU A 33 8.98 3.47 -6.48
CA LEU A 33 8.88 4.67 -7.34
C LEU A 33 7.77 5.64 -6.92
N GLY A 34 6.79 5.16 -6.14
CA GLY A 34 5.66 5.97 -5.69
C GLY A 34 6.01 6.98 -4.60
N VAL A 35 7.17 6.86 -3.96
CA VAL A 35 7.58 7.76 -2.87
C VAL A 35 8.42 8.94 -3.37
N PRO A 36 9.54 8.76 -4.10
CA PRO A 36 10.37 9.88 -4.54
C PRO A 36 9.64 10.81 -5.51
N SER A 37 8.83 10.24 -6.41
CA SER A 37 8.08 11.00 -7.42
C SER A 37 7.02 11.93 -6.83
N ARG A 38 6.55 11.65 -5.61
CA ARG A 38 5.46 12.40 -4.94
C ARG A 38 5.92 13.13 -3.69
N MET A 39 7.20 13.05 -3.33
CA MET A 39 7.77 13.61 -2.11
C MET A 39 7.02 13.19 -0.83
N ASN A 40 6.49 11.96 -0.82
CA ASN A 40 5.73 11.40 0.32
C ASN A 40 6.65 10.82 1.40
N ILE A 41 7.62 11.59 1.87
CA ILE A 41 8.63 11.14 2.86
C ILE A 41 7.97 10.68 4.16
N GLY A 42 6.88 11.35 4.56
CA GLY A 42 6.10 10.96 5.74
C GLY A 42 5.57 9.52 5.69
N GLN A 43 5.42 8.93 4.49
CA GLN A 43 5.06 7.51 4.37
C GLN A 43 6.17 6.61 4.90
N ILE A 44 7.42 6.92 4.58
CA ILE A 44 8.57 6.16 5.07
C ILE A 44 8.70 6.36 6.58
N LEU A 45 8.61 7.60 7.07
CA LEU A 45 8.71 7.92 8.50
C LEU A 45 7.62 7.20 9.32
N GLU A 46 6.38 7.20 8.83
CA GLU A 46 5.25 6.47 9.45
C GLU A 46 5.54 4.96 9.50
N THR A 47 6.08 4.38 8.42
CA THR A 47 6.43 2.95 8.36
C THR A 47 7.47 2.56 9.41
N HIS A 48 8.50 3.39 9.60
CA HIS A 48 9.58 3.13 10.55
C HIS A 48 9.08 3.26 11.99
N LEU A 49 8.39 4.37 12.28
CA LEU A 49 7.85 4.62 13.61
C LEU A 49 6.81 3.56 13.98
N GLY A 50 5.91 3.21 13.06
CA GLY A 50 4.89 2.18 13.28
C GLY A 50 5.53 0.83 13.61
N TRP A 51 6.64 0.48 12.96
CA TRP A 51 7.35 -0.76 13.23
C TRP A 51 7.98 -0.79 14.63
N ALA A 52 8.71 0.27 15.00
CA ALA A 52 9.29 0.41 16.34
C ALA A 52 8.22 0.32 17.43
N LEU A 53 7.12 1.06 17.27
CA LEU A 53 6.01 1.08 18.22
C LEU A 53 5.31 -0.27 18.35
N SER A 54 5.20 -1.04 17.25
CA SER A 54 4.62 -2.38 17.27
C SER A 54 5.48 -3.36 18.09
N VAL A 55 6.81 -3.23 18.04
CA VAL A 55 7.73 -4.06 18.83
C VAL A 55 7.73 -3.62 20.30
N LEU A 56 7.74 -2.32 20.56
CA LEU A 56 7.72 -1.77 21.92
C LEU A 56 6.37 -1.90 22.63
N GLY A 57 5.30 -2.17 21.89
CA GLY A 57 3.97 -2.46 22.46
C GLY A 57 3.20 -1.23 22.95
N TYR A 58 3.53 -0.03 22.50
CA TYR A 58 2.78 1.19 22.82
C TYR A 58 2.40 1.99 21.59
N LYS A 59 1.45 2.91 21.74
CA LYS A 59 0.97 3.79 20.67
C LYS A 59 1.53 5.19 20.87
N ALA A 60 1.99 5.82 19.80
CA ALA A 60 2.37 7.22 19.82
C ALA A 60 1.29 8.09 19.18
N ALA A 61 1.16 9.32 19.66
CA ALA A 61 0.42 10.38 19.00
C ALA A 61 1.42 11.34 18.35
N SER A 62 1.28 11.56 17.05
CA SER A 62 2.11 12.53 16.31
C SER A 62 1.21 13.66 15.78
N PRO A 63 1.26 14.85 16.40
CA PRO A 63 0.57 16.05 15.93
C PRO A 63 0.99 16.47 14.51
N VAL A 64 0.12 17.22 13.83
CA VAL A 64 0.33 17.63 12.42
C VAL A 64 1.54 18.56 12.25
N PHE A 65 1.81 19.43 13.22
CA PHE A 65 2.85 20.47 13.13
C PHE A 65 4.03 20.26 14.09
N ASP A 66 3.92 19.29 14.99
CA ASP A 66 4.97 18.92 15.96
C ASP A 66 5.08 17.40 15.99
N GLY A 67 5.49 16.86 14.84
CA GLY A 67 5.53 15.42 14.60
C GLY A 67 6.77 14.76 15.19
N ALA A 68 6.81 13.43 15.16
CA ALA A 68 8.03 12.71 15.51
C ALA A 68 9.15 13.09 14.54
N THR A 69 10.24 13.60 15.09
CA THR A 69 11.44 13.96 14.32
C THR A 69 12.18 12.70 13.86
N GLU A 70 13.00 12.82 12.82
CA GLU A 70 13.79 11.68 12.33
C GLU A 70 14.70 11.09 13.41
N GLY A 71 15.30 11.95 14.26
CA GLY A 71 16.13 11.52 15.39
C GLY A 71 15.33 10.66 16.38
N GLN A 72 14.14 11.11 16.79
CA GLN A 72 13.26 10.35 17.69
C GLN A 72 12.80 9.02 17.09
N ILE A 73 12.59 8.96 15.77
CA ILE A 73 12.23 7.71 15.09
C ILE A 73 13.42 6.73 15.11
N ARG A 74 14.65 7.21 14.87
CA ARG A 74 15.86 6.38 14.96
C ARG A 74 16.08 5.87 16.38
N GLU A 75 15.89 6.74 17.39
CA GLU A 75 15.95 6.36 18.80
C GLU A 75 14.91 5.29 19.14
N ALA A 76 13.68 5.42 18.63
CA ALA A 76 12.63 4.43 18.82
C ALA A 76 12.97 3.08 18.15
N LEU A 77 13.55 3.09 16.94
CA LEU A 77 14.04 1.88 16.29
C LEU A 77 15.15 1.20 17.09
N ALA A 78 16.13 1.99 17.56
CA ALA A 78 17.21 1.47 18.40
C ALA A 78 16.69 0.90 19.72
N ALA A 79 15.73 1.56 20.37
CA ALA A 79 15.08 1.06 21.58
C ALA A 79 14.29 -0.24 21.35
N ALA A 80 13.82 -0.46 20.12
CA ALA A 80 13.12 -1.66 19.67
C ALA A 80 14.06 -2.79 19.21
N ASP A 81 15.38 -2.63 19.30
CA ASP A 81 16.39 -3.55 18.75
C ASP A 81 16.24 -3.77 17.23
N LEU A 82 15.83 -2.71 16.52
CA LEU A 82 15.65 -2.69 15.07
C LEU A 82 16.75 -1.86 14.38
N PRO A 83 17.06 -2.12 13.09
CA PRO A 83 18.01 -1.30 12.34
C PRO A 83 17.58 0.17 12.27
N GLU A 84 18.47 1.10 12.61
CA GLU A 84 18.18 2.54 12.58
C GLU A 84 17.83 3.07 11.19
N ASP A 85 18.30 2.40 10.12
CA ASP A 85 17.97 2.75 8.74
C ASP A 85 16.66 2.10 8.24
N GLY A 86 15.99 1.32 9.11
CA GLY A 86 14.76 0.58 8.86
C GLY A 86 14.84 -0.39 7.68
N LYS A 87 16.04 -0.84 7.34
CA LYS A 87 16.28 -1.79 6.26
C LYS A 87 16.75 -3.13 6.80
N VAL A 88 16.12 -4.18 6.29
CA VAL A 88 16.40 -5.57 6.65
C VAL A 88 16.71 -6.40 5.43
N GLU A 89 17.43 -7.50 5.66
CA GLU A 89 17.60 -8.54 4.65
C GLU A 89 16.30 -9.33 4.55
N LEU A 90 15.66 -9.25 3.39
CA LEU A 90 14.52 -10.10 3.05
C LEU A 90 15.01 -11.28 2.22
N ARG A 91 14.27 -12.38 2.30
CA ARG A 91 14.46 -13.56 1.44
C ARG A 91 13.23 -13.77 0.56
N ASP A 92 13.44 -14.22 -0.67
CA ASP A 92 12.37 -14.57 -1.60
C ASP A 92 11.68 -15.85 -1.12
N GLY A 93 10.35 -15.83 -0.95
CA GLY A 93 9.55 -16.99 -0.55
C GLY A 93 9.65 -18.17 -1.52
N ARG A 94 9.92 -17.92 -2.80
CA ARG A 94 9.96 -18.96 -3.83
C ARG A 94 11.30 -19.65 -3.96
N THR A 95 12.39 -18.91 -3.86
CA THR A 95 13.75 -19.45 -4.04
C THR A 95 14.47 -19.67 -2.71
N GLY A 96 14.07 -18.96 -1.65
CA GLY A 96 14.75 -18.93 -0.36
C GLY A 96 16.02 -18.05 -0.35
N GLU A 97 16.40 -17.47 -1.49
CA GLU A 97 17.59 -16.63 -1.61
C GLU A 97 17.34 -15.23 -1.05
N GLY A 98 18.38 -14.61 -0.49
CA GLY A 98 18.32 -13.21 -0.05
C GLY A 98 18.30 -12.25 -1.23
N PHE A 99 17.58 -11.14 -1.10
CA PHE A 99 17.65 -10.07 -2.10
C PHE A 99 19.02 -9.37 -2.08
N ASP A 100 19.46 -8.88 -3.25
CA ASP A 100 20.77 -8.21 -3.43
C ASP A 100 21.00 -7.00 -2.52
N ARG A 101 19.91 -6.35 -2.06
CA ARG A 101 19.96 -5.14 -1.25
C ARG A 101 19.01 -5.27 -0.07
N ARG A 102 19.40 -4.68 1.06
CA ARG A 102 18.50 -4.52 2.22
C ARG A 102 17.29 -3.68 1.84
N ILE A 103 16.11 -4.17 2.20
CA ILE A 103 14.81 -3.61 1.83
C ILE A 103 14.20 -2.89 3.02
N THR A 104 13.58 -1.74 2.78
CA THR A 104 12.83 -1.02 3.81
C THR A 104 11.57 -1.80 4.17
N VAL A 105 11.47 -2.19 5.43
CA VAL A 105 10.29 -2.88 5.99
C VAL A 105 9.77 -2.06 7.17
N GLY A 106 8.48 -2.21 7.46
CA GLY A 106 7.90 -1.70 8.68
C GLY A 106 6.39 -1.79 8.65
N GLN A 107 5.74 -1.03 9.52
CA GLN A 107 4.29 -1.11 9.70
C GLN A 107 3.64 0.20 9.31
N ILE A 108 2.72 0.13 8.34
CA ILE A 108 1.96 1.29 7.85
C ILE A 108 0.47 1.06 7.99
N TYR A 109 -0.26 2.14 8.26
CA TYR A 109 -1.72 2.10 8.31
C TYR A 109 -2.34 2.14 6.90
N MET A 110 -3.08 1.08 6.53
CA MET A 110 -3.73 0.95 5.23
C MET A 110 -5.24 1.19 5.33
N LEU A 111 -5.79 1.92 4.35
CA LEU A 111 -7.23 2.20 4.23
C LEU A 111 -7.80 1.51 2.99
N ARG A 112 -8.91 0.78 3.16
CA ARG A 112 -9.73 0.30 2.05
C ARG A 112 -10.69 1.39 1.60
N LEU A 113 -10.66 1.72 0.30
CA LEU A 113 -11.60 2.66 -0.30
C LEU A 113 -12.83 1.93 -0.86
N HIS A 114 -13.97 2.63 -0.95
CA HIS A 114 -15.24 2.08 -1.44
C HIS A 114 -15.27 1.78 -2.96
N HIS A 115 -14.22 2.13 -3.70
CA HIS A 115 -14.18 1.97 -5.16
C HIS A 115 -13.88 0.52 -5.58
N LEU A 116 -14.88 -0.36 -5.49
CA LEU A 116 -14.74 -1.78 -5.84
C LEU A 116 -14.89 -2.02 -7.35
N VAL A 117 -14.29 -3.12 -7.83
CA VAL A 117 -14.36 -3.51 -9.24
C VAL A 117 -15.77 -3.98 -9.63
N GLU A 118 -16.47 -4.65 -8.71
CA GLU A 118 -17.85 -5.15 -8.88
C GLU A 118 -18.82 -4.02 -9.26
N ASP A 119 -18.65 -2.85 -8.64
CA ASP A 119 -19.47 -1.67 -8.93
C ASP A 119 -19.13 -1.05 -10.29
N LYS A 120 -17.92 -1.27 -10.80
CA LYS A 120 -17.39 -0.64 -12.02
C LYS A 120 -17.49 -1.49 -13.29
N ILE A 121 -17.52 -2.81 -13.17
CA ILE A 121 -17.64 -3.69 -14.34
C ILE A 121 -18.96 -3.40 -15.04
N HIS A 122 -18.87 -3.10 -16.34
CA HIS A 122 -20.01 -2.86 -17.22
C HIS A 122 -19.62 -3.22 -18.66
N ALA A 123 -20.51 -3.94 -19.34
CA ALA A 123 -20.38 -4.26 -20.75
C ALA A 123 -21.76 -4.20 -21.41
N ARG A 124 -21.80 -3.77 -22.67
CA ARG A 124 -23.03 -3.66 -23.45
C ARG A 124 -22.79 -4.19 -24.86
N SER A 125 -23.63 -5.13 -25.29
CA SER A 125 -23.73 -5.56 -26.69
C SER A 125 -24.83 -4.78 -27.42
N THR A 126 -26.08 -4.99 -27.04
CA THR A 126 -27.28 -4.25 -27.48
C THR A 126 -28.05 -3.75 -26.26
N GLY A 127 -28.88 -2.71 -26.42
CA GLY A 127 -29.60 -2.15 -25.29
C GLY A 127 -30.51 -0.98 -25.69
N PRO A 128 -31.10 -0.27 -24.72
CA PRO A 128 -32.03 0.82 -24.99
C PRO A 128 -31.35 2.01 -25.67
N TYR A 129 -32.13 2.72 -26.48
CA TYR A 129 -31.72 3.90 -27.24
C TYR A 129 -32.60 5.09 -26.86
N SER A 130 -32.03 6.29 -26.98
CA SER A 130 -32.76 7.54 -26.88
C SER A 130 -33.78 7.66 -28.02
N LEU A 131 -35.02 8.03 -27.68
CA LEU A 131 -36.08 8.25 -28.68
C LEU A 131 -35.80 9.42 -29.62
N ILE A 132 -35.00 10.40 -29.18
CA ILE A 132 -34.72 11.62 -29.94
C ILE A 132 -33.55 11.39 -30.89
N THR A 133 -32.41 10.93 -30.35
CA THR A 133 -31.15 10.85 -31.09
C THR A 133 -30.89 9.48 -31.68
N GLN A 134 -31.67 8.46 -31.29
CA GLN A 134 -31.40 7.05 -31.56
C GLN A 134 -29.98 6.63 -31.18
N GLN A 135 -29.39 7.29 -30.18
CA GLN A 135 -28.10 6.92 -29.60
C GLN A 135 -28.31 6.04 -28.37
N PRO A 136 -27.34 5.16 -28.03
CA PRO A 136 -27.32 4.44 -26.77
C PRO A 136 -27.59 5.35 -25.56
N LEU A 137 -28.38 4.87 -24.60
CA LEU A 137 -28.53 5.57 -23.31
C LEU A 137 -27.20 5.66 -22.56
N GLY A 138 -27.14 6.55 -21.56
CA GLY A 138 -25.95 6.75 -20.73
C GLY A 138 -26.01 6.00 -19.40
N GLY A 139 -24.86 5.49 -18.96
CA GLY A 139 -24.68 4.95 -17.61
C GLY A 139 -25.04 3.47 -17.44
N LYS A 140 -24.33 2.81 -16.51
CA LYS A 140 -24.48 1.39 -16.16
C LYS A 140 -25.91 1.05 -15.75
N ALA A 141 -26.55 1.89 -14.94
CA ALA A 141 -27.91 1.68 -14.43
C ALA A 141 -28.98 1.57 -15.53
N GLN A 142 -28.74 2.14 -16.71
CA GLN A 142 -29.67 2.12 -17.84
C GLN A 142 -29.26 1.11 -18.93
N PHE A 143 -28.30 0.22 -18.66
CA PHE A 143 -27.64 -0.58 -19.71
C PHE A 143 -27.13 0.30 -20.86
N GLY A 144 -26.60 1.47 -20.51
CA GLY A 144 -26.12 2.47 -21.45
C GLY A 144 -24.78 2.12 -22.09
N GLY A 145 -24.50 2.70 -23.25
CA GLY A 145 -23.25 2.48 -24.00
C GLY A 145 -22.09 3.33 -23.50
N GLN A 146 -20.87 2.95 -23.91
CA GLN A 146 -19.70 3.82 -23.77
C GLN A 146 -19.76 4.92 -24.83
N ARG A 147 -19.41 6.15 -24.45
CA ARG A 147 -19.31 7.27 -25.38
C ARG A 147 -17.97 7.16 -26.13
N PHE A 148 -18.03 7.20 -27.46
CA PHE A 148 -16.89 7.33 -28.36
C PHE A 148 -16.72 8.79 -28.80
#